data_AF-A0A2T8KLG9-F1
#
_entry.id   AF-A0A2T8KLG9-F1
#
_cell.length_a   1.000
_cell.length_b   1.000
_cell.length_c   1.000
_cell.angle_alpha   90.00
_cell.angle_beta   90.00
_cell.angle_gamma   90.00
#
_symmetry.space_group_name_H-M   'P 1'
#
loop_
_entity.id
_entity.type
_entity.pdbx_description
1 polymer ?
#
loop_
_entity_poly.entity_id
_entity_poly.type
_entity_poly.pdbx_seq_one_letter_code
_entity_poly.pdbx_strand_id
1 'polypeptide(L)'
;MMVLPADDAAKKELPPPSYRSLSAPVATPVDKFALLPAFLKVRGLVKEHIDSFNYFITRGIKNIVEANNRIEARNDPTIYLRYANVYVGTPSVQVEYKIENIMPHFCRLTDRTYSAPIRVDIEYTVEKQHEPQHKKNVLIGYMPIMLRSYTCVLHGRDEAELARLGECPLDPGGYFIVKGTEKVILIQEQLSKNRIIIDTDSKGRVIASVTSSTHEIKSKTVITMDKEKIYLQLNQFTKPLHLRIKCGIFSSLILRFFRRSRILVQEIRRRVGQNQFYVMYLLHMCRLRMGTSDKNVYTLA
;
A
#
# COMPACT_ATOMS: atom_id res chain seq x y z
N MET A 1 -28.23 -55.96 -10.93
CA MET A 1 -27.35 -56.46 -12.01
C MET A 1 -26.10 -55.58 -12.00
N MET A 2 -24.89 -56.17 -11.95
CA MET A 2 -23.60 -55.49 -11.75
C MET A 2 -23.52 -54.56 -10.53
N VAL A 3 -22.99 -55.10 -9.43
CA VAL A 3 -22.52 -54.31 -8.27
C VAL A 3 -21.07 -53.91 -8.56
N LEU A 4 -20.74 -52.63 -8.38
CA LEU A 4 -19.35 -52.16 -8.40
C LEU A 4 -18.69 -52.44 -7.03
N PRO A 5 -17.42 -52.86 -6.97
CA PRO A 5 -16.74 -53.10 -5.71
C PRO A 5 -16.51 -51.79 -4.94
N ALA A 6 -16.55 -51.86 -3.61
CA ALA A 6 -16.16 -50.77 -2.74
C ALA A 6 -14.65 -50.84 -2.47
N ASP A 7 -13.88 -49.97 -3.13
CA ASP A 7 -12.46 -49.79 -2.84
C ASP A 7 -12.28 -48.99 -1.55
N ASP A 8 -12.25 -49.69 -0.40
CA ASP A 8 -11.87 -49.15 0.92
C ASP A 8 -10.36 -48.83 1.00
N ALA A 9 -9.91 -47.96 0.08
CA ALA A 9 -8.56 -47.42 0.03
C ALA A 9 -8.38 -46.41 1.17
N ALA A 10 -8.04 -46.91 2.36
CA ALA A 10 -7.80 -46.12 3.56
C ALA A 10 -6.88 -44.93 3.28
N LYS A 11 -7.42 -43.71 3.40
CA LYS A 11 -6.70 -42.45 3.18
C LYS A 11 -5.67 -42.23 4.29
N LYS A 12 -4.50 -42.83 4.10
CA LYS A 12 -3.34 -42.67 4.99
C LYS A 12 -2.87 -41.22 4.92
N GLU A 13 -3.22 -40.44 5.94
CA GLU A 13 -2.85 -39.03 6.00
C GLU A 13 -1.33 -38.87 5.91
N LEU A 14 -0.89 -38.12 4.89
CA LEU A 14 0.52 -37.79 4.71
C LEU A 14 0.92 -36.80 5.83
N PRO A 15 2.05 -37.02 6.51
CA PRO A 15 2.47 -36.13 7.60
C PRO A 15 2.67 -34.70 7.07
N PRO A 16 2.36 -33.67 7.89
CA PRO A 16 2.43 -32.28 7.45
C PRO A 16 3.83 -31.95 6.92
N PRO A 17 3.94 -31.35 5.71
CA PRO A 17 5.21 -31.28 5.01
C PRO A 17 6.21 -30.39 5.74
N SER A 18 7.33 -30.98 6.15
CA SER A 18 8.41 -30.25 6.84
C SER A 18 9.05 -29.20 5.94
N TYR A 19 9.63 -28.16 6.55
CA TYR A 19 10.37 -27.12 5.81
C TYR A 19 11.51 -27.69 4.96
N ARG A 20 12.18 -28.77 5.41
CA ARG A 20 13.24 -29.46 4.64
C ARG A 20 12.68 -30.18 3.40
N SER A 21 11.53 -30.84 3.49
CA SER A 21 10.87 -31.46 2.34
C SER A 21 10.31 -30.43 1.35
N LEU A 22 9.90 -29.25 1.82
CA LEU A 22 9.42 -28.15 0.97
C LEU A 22 10.54 -27.37 0.28
N SER A 23 11.79 -27.52 0.72
CA SER A 23 12.98 -26.86 0.14
C SER A 23 13.90 -27.84 -0.61
N ALA A 24 13.48 -29.08 -0.80
CA ALA A 24 14.17 -30.04 -1.66
C ALA A 24 14.12 -29.61 -3.14
N PRO A 25 15.17 -29.87 -3.94
CA PRO A 25 15.16 -29.54 -5.36
C PRO A 25 14.09 -30.36 -6.10
N VAL A 26 13.18 -29.65 -6.76
CA VAL A 26 12.04 -30.25 -7.46
C VAL A 26 12.52 -31.07 -8.67
N ALA A 27 12.23 -32.37 -8.68
CA ALA A 27 12.79 -33.33 -9.62
C ALA A 27 12.30 -33.15 -11.07
N THR A 28 11.03 -32.76 -11.28
CA THR A 28 10.48 -32.51 -12.62
C THR A 28 9.96 -31.08 -12.80
N PRO A 29 9.88 -30.56 -14.04
CA PRO A 29 9.16 -29.33 -14.32
C PRO A 29 7.65 -29.43 -14.06
N VAL A 30 7.06 -30.63 -14.10
CA VAL A 30 5.62 -30.88 -13.95
C VAL A 30 5.17 -30.58 -12.53
N ASP A 31 5.95 -30.99 -11.53
CA ASP A 31 5.68 -30.75 -10.10
C ASP A 31 5.55 -29.25 -9.78
N LYS A 32 6.18 -28.36 -10.55
CA LYS A 32 6.06 -26.91 -10.39
C LYS A 32 4.64 -26.40 -10.65
N PHE A 33 3.85 -27.07 -11.48
CA PHE A 33 2.45 -26.70 -11.70
C PHE A 33 1.58 -26.97 -10.46
N ALA A 34 1.92 -27.97 -9.63
CA ALA A 34 1.19 -28.23 -8.37
C ALA A 34 1.32 -27.07 -7.36
N LEU A 35 2.37 -26.25 -7.46
CA LEU A 35 2.55 -25.05 -6.65
C LEU A 35 1.52 -23.97 -6.97
N LEU A 36 0.98 -23.90 -8.20
CA LEU A 36 0.03 -22.86 -8.60
C LEU A 36 -1.34 -23.02 -7.92
N PRO A 37 -2.02 -24.19 -7.94
CA PRO A 37 -3.22 -24.40 -7.13
C PRO A 37 -2.99 -24.23 -5.62
N ALA A 38 -1.81 -24.61 -5.11
CA ALA A 38 -1.47 -24.40 -3.70
C ALA A 38 -1.34 -22.90 -3.35
N PHE A 39 -0.67 -22.13 -4.21
CA PHE A 39 -0.58 -20.67 -4.10
C PHE A 39 -1.95 -20.01 -4.18
N LEU A 40 -2.76 -20.37 -5.19
CA LEU A 40 -4.10 -19.79 -5.39
C LEU A 40 -5.07 -20.14 -4.26
N LYS A 41 -4.93 -21.28 -3.57
CA LYS A 41 -5.71 -21.60 -2.36
C LYS A 41 -5.39 -20.69 -1.16
N VAL A 42 -4.15 -20.18 -1.06
CA VAL A 42 -3.71 -19.31 0.05
C VAL A 42 -3.82 -17.81 -0.28
N ARG A 43 -3.59 -17.45 -1.55
CA ARG A 43 -3.54 -16.08 -2.05
C ARG A 43 -4.73 -15.66 -2.88
N GLY A 44 -5.48 -16.57 -3.52
CA GLY A 44 -6.58 -16.21 -4.41
C GLY A 44 -6.14 -15.39 -5.64
N LEU A 45 -7.11 -14.69 -6.25
CA LEU A 45 -6.92 -13.78 -7.40
C LEU A 45 -7.37 -12.34 -7.12
N VAL A 46 -8.04 -12.10 -5.98
CA VAL A 46 -8.70 -10.81 -5.63
C VAL A 46 -8.30 -10.36 -4.21
N LYS A 47 -7.40 -11.11 -3.56
CA LYS A 47 -7.03 -10.90 -2.15
C LYS A 47 -6.27 -9.60 -1.94
N GLU A 48 -5.60 -9.10 -2.96
CA GLU A 48 -4.91 -7.81 -2.99
C GLU A 48 -5.87 -6.65 -2.64
N HIS A 49 -7.14 -6.73 -3.08
CA HIS A 49 -8.19 -5.79 -2.69
C HIS A 49 -8.65 -6.03 -1.24
N ILE A 50 -8.91 -7.30 -0.88
CA ILE A 50 -9.46 -7.69 0.42
C ILE A 50 -8.48 -7.43 1.56
N ASP A 51 -7.21 -7.84 1.45
CA ASP A 51 -6.16 -7.62 2.45
C ASP A 51 -5.84 -6.12 2.60
N SER A 52 -5.88 -5.35 1.51
CA SER A 52 -5.73 -3.88 1.54
C SER A 52 -6.87 -3.19 2.28
N PHE A 53 -8.13 -3.57 2.00
CA PHE A 53 -9.30 -3.06 2.71
C PHE A 53 -9.31 -3.51 4.18
N ASN A 54 -8.96 -4.76 4.46
CA ASN A 54 -8.80 -5.28 5.83
C ASN A 54 -7.75 -4.50 6.63
N TYR A 55 -6.60 -4.19 6.02
CA TYR A 55 -5.58 -3.33 6.64
C TYR A 55 -6.10 -1.90 6.88
N PHE A 56 -6.83 -1.33 5.92
CA PHE A 56 -7.45 0.00 6.08
C PHE A 56 -8.45 0.04 7.25
N ILE A 57 -9.36 -0.93 7.35
CA ILE A 57 -10.37 -0.99 8.42
C ILE A 57 -9.76 -1.31 9.80
N THR A 58 -8.72 -2.15 9.87
CA THR A 58 -8.13 -2.56 11.16
C THR A 58 -7.03 -1.63 11.68
N ARG A 59 -6.27 -0.98 10.78
CA ARG A 59 -5.14 -0.09 11.09
C ARG A 59 -5.31 1.30 10.48
N GLY A 60 -5.53 1.39 9.17
CA GLY A 60 -5.52 2.65 8.43
C GLY A 60 -6.44 3.74 9.00
N ILE A 61 -7.70 3.41 9.28
CA ILE A 61 -8.67 4.34 9.87
C ILE A 61 -8.27 4.84 11.26
N LYS A 62 -7.60 4.00 12.07
CA LYS A 62 -7.10 4.38 13.40
C LYS A 62 -5.95 5.37 13.29
N ASN A 63 -4.97 5.09 12.42
CA ASN A 63 -3.85 6.00 12.16
C ASN A 63 -4.34 7.38 11.64
N ILE A 64 -5.42 7.41 10.85
CA ILE A 64 -6.03 8.66 10.35
C ILE A 64 -6.67 9.46 11.50
N VAL A 65 -7.42 8.80 12.38
CA VAL A 65 -8.06 9.44 13.54
C VAL A 65 -7.02 9.87 14.58
N GLU A 66 -5.98 9.07 14.81
CA GLU A 66 -4.86 9.39 15.70
C GLU A 66 -4.10 10.65 15.25
N ALA A 67 -3.85 10.79 13.94
CA ALA A 67 -3.19 11.95 13.36
C ALA A 67 -4.06 13.24 13.36
N ASN A 68 -5.38 13.11 13.51
CA ASN A 68 -6.35 14.22 13.51
C ASN A 68 -7.20 14.21 14.79
N ASN A 69 -6.59 13.83 15.92
CA ASN A 69 -7.33 13.39 17.11
C ASN A 69 -7.99 14.51 17.92
N ARG A 70 -7.70 15.79 17.65
CA ARG A 70 -8.14 16.93 18.49
C ARG A 70 -8.59 18.10 17.62
N ILE A 71 -9.75 18.65 17.95
CA ILE A 71 -10.37 19.83 17.35
C ILE A 71 -10.61 20.84 18.48
N GLU A 72 -10.14 22.07 18.34
CA GLU A 72 -10.23 23.11 19.37
C GLU A 72 -11.10 24.28 18.89
N ALA A 73 -11.79 24.97 19.81
CA ALA A 73 -12.53 26.18 19.47
C ALA A 73 -11.55 27.35 19.24
N ARG A 74 -11.77 28.10 18.16
CA ARG A 74 -10.89 29.21 17.73
C ARG A 74 -10.69 30.31 18.78
N ASN A 75 -11.66 30.49 19.67
CA ASN A 75 -11.69 31.59 20.64
C ASN A 75 -11.27 31.15 22.06
N ASP A 76 -11.33 29.85 22.37
CA ASP A 76 -11.02 29.30 23.69
C ASP A 76 -10.49 27.85 23.55
N PRO A 77 -9.17 27.63 23.68
CA PRO A 77 -8.57 26.30 23.62
C PRO A 77 -8.96 25.35 24.77
N THR A 78 -9.63 25.82 25.81
CA THR A 78 -10.20 24.94 26.85
C THR A 78 -11.42 24.17 26.34
N ILE A 79 -12.09 24.68 25.29
CA ILE A 79 -13.18 23.98 24.58
C ILE A 79 -12.58 23.15 23.44
N TYR A 80 -12.61 21.83 23.58
CA TYR A 80 -12.11 20.92 22.54
C TYR A 80 -12.95 19.65 22.44
N LEU A 81 -12.87 19.00 21.28
CA LEU A 81 -13.32 17.63 21.04
C LEU A 81 -12.10 16.79 20.68
N ARG A 82 -11.93 15.65 21.36
CA ARG A 82 -10.85 14.69 21.16
C ARG A 82 -11.41 13.33 20.80
N TYR A 83 -11.00 12.76 19.68
CA TYR A 83 -11.28 11.37 19.32
C TYR A 83 -10.33 10.44 20.09
N ALA A 84 -10.89 9.55 20.90
CA ALA A 84 -10.13 8.60 21.70
C ALA A 84 -9.95 7.25 20.99
N ASN A 85 -10.93 6.80 20.22
CA ASN A 85 -10.85 5.57 19.42
C ASN A 85 -11.87 5.56 18.27
N VAL A 86 -11.65 4.70 17.28
CA VAL A 86 -12.55 4.50 16.13
C VAL A 86 -12.74 3.02 15.83
N TYR A 87 -13.99 2.66 15.50
CA TYR A 87 -14.44 1.33 15.18
C TYR A 87 -15.34 1.37 13.93
N VAL A 88 -15.25 0.34 13.10
CA VAL A 88 -16.23 0.08 12.03
C VAL A 88 -17.04 -1.14 12.45
N GLY A 89 -18.36 -1.01 12.48
CA GLY A 89 -19.26 -2.10 12.88
C GLY A 89 -19.43 -3.19 11.81
N THR A 90 -20.40 -4.07 12.03
CA THR A 90 -20.94 -4.95 10.99
C THR A 90 -21.93 -4.20 10.10
N PRO A 91 -22.12 -4.61 8.83
CA PRO A 91 -23.13 -4.05 7.93
C PRO A 91 -24.54 -4.07 8.54
N SER A 92 -25.09 -2.88 8.76
CA SER A 92 -26.39 -2.70 9.41
C SER A 92 -27.04 -1.39 9.00
N VAL A 93 -28.37 -1.39 8.87
CA VAL A 93 -29.20 -0.19 8.67
C VAL A 93 -29.94 0.14 9.97
N GLN A 94 -30.18 1.43 10.22
CA GLN A 94 -31.09 1.87 11.28
C GLN A 94 -32.46 2.15 10.66
N VAL A 95 -33.49 1.45 11.12
CA VAL A 95 -34.90 1.60 10.69
C VAL A 95 -35.73 1.69 11.96
N GLU A 96 -36.56 2.73 12.08
CA GLU A 96 -37.52 2.91 13.19
C GLU A 96 -36.89 2.66 14.57
N TYR A 97 -35.74 3.31 14.82
CA TYR A 97 -34.91 3.22 16.03
C TYR A 97 -34.26 1.84 16.31
N LYS A 98 -34.62 0.79 15.56
CA LYS A 98 -33.97 -0.52 15.58
C LYS A 98 -32.74 -0.54 14.67
N ILE A 99 -31.75 -1.36 15.01
CA ILE A 99 -30.59 -1.66 14.15
C ILE A 99 -30.80 -3.06 13.58
N GLU A 100 -30.76 -3.17 12.24
CA GLU A 100 -30.96 -4.44 11.54
C GLU A 100 -29.75 -4.75 10.64
N ASN A 101 -29.26 -5.99 10.72
CA ASN A 101 -28.12 -6.44 9.91
C ASN A 101 -28.56 -6.60 8.44
N ILE A 102 -27.82 -6.00 7.51
CA ILE A 102 -28.13 -6.07 6.07
C ILE A 102 -27.32 -7.17 5.39
N MET A 103 -27.99 -7.97 4.54
CA MET A 103 -27.32 -8.94 3.67
C MET A 103 -26.95 -8.28 2.32
N PRO A 104 -25.86 -8.70 1.64
CA PRO A 104 -25.48 -8.11 0.36
C PRO A 104 -26.57 -8.30 -0.70
N HIS A 105 -27.15 -9.50 -0.81
CA HIS A 105 -28.31 -9.82 -1.64
C HIS A 105 -29.49 -8.85 -1.44
N PHE A 106 -29.84 -8.53 -0.18
CA PHE A 106 -30.88 -7.54 0.13
C PHE A 106 -30.52 -6.14 -0.37
N CYS A 107 -29.24 -5.73 -0.27
CA CYS A 107 -28.79 -4.45 -0.81
C CYS A 107 -28.88 -4.38 -2.34
N ARG A 108 -28.58 -5.49 -3.05
CA ARG A 108 -28.76 -5.60 -4.51
C ARG A 108 -30.23 -5.40 -4.91
N LEU A 109 -31.15 -6.10 -4.24
CA LEU A 109 -32.59 -6.08 -4.57
C LEU A 109 -33.34 -4.79 -4.17
N THR A 110 -32.78 -3.96 -3.29
CA THR A 110 -33.49 -2.77 -2.74
C THR A 110 -32.83 -1.44 -3.06
N ASP A 111 -31.91 -1.42 -4.04
CA ASP A 111 -31.11 -0.25 -4.43
C ASP A 111 -30.37 0.43 -3.24
N ARG A 112 -29.99 -0.36 -2.24
CA ARG A 112 -29.27 0.12 -1.04
C ARG A 112 -27.76 -0.04 -1.20
N THR A 113 -27.00 0.68 -0.37
CA THR A 113 -25.55 0.52 -0.26
C THR A 113 -25.23 -0.43 0.89
N TYR A 114 -24.38 -1.42 0.65
CA TYR A 114 -23.91 -2.36 1.67
C TYR A 114 -22.83 -1.68 2.52
N SER A 115 -23.23 -1.15 3.69
CA SER A 115 -22.38 -0.34 4.55
C SER A 115 -22.57 -0.63 6.04
N ALA A 116 -21.52 -0.31 6.81
CA ALA A 116 -21.49 -0.48 8.26
C ALA A 116 -21.32 0.88 8.97
N PRO A 117 -21.88 1.06 10.18
CA PRO A 117 -21.72 2.28 10.94
C PRO A 117 -20.27 2.47 11.40
N ILE A 118 -19.71 3.66 11.17
CA ILE A 118 -18.45 4.11 11.77
C ILE A 118 -18.79 4.76 13.12
N ARG A 119 -18.18 4.26 14.19
CA ARG A 119 -18.49 4.64 15.56
C ARG A 119 -17.20 5.04 16.28
N VAL A 120 -17.24 6.11 17.05
CA VAL A 120 -16.08 6.67 17.77
C VAL A 120 -16.36 6.83 19.25
N ASP A 121 -15.30 6.75 20.04
CA ASP A 121 -15.29 7.24 21.41
C ASP A 121 -14.71 8.64 21.40
N ILE A 122 -15.42 9.61 21.99
CA ILE A 122 -15.00 11.00 22.10
C ILE A 122 -14.87 11.44 23.55
N GLU A 123 -13.98 12.40 23.75
CA GLU A 123 -13.84 13.23 24.94
C GLU A 123 -14.09 14.67 24.52
N TYR A 124 -14.82 15.46 25.30
CA TYR A 124 -15.07 16.86 25.00
C TYR A 124 -15.29 17.68 26.28
N THR A 125 -14.99 18.97 26.21
CA THR A 125 -15.28 19.96 27.25
C THR A 125 -16.40 20.90 26.80
N VAL A 126 -17.05 21.59 27.74
CA VAL A 126 -18.16 22.52 27.47
C VAL A 126 -17.95 23.80 28.29
N GLU A 127 -18.25 24.97 27.74
CA GLU A 127 -18.05 26.30 28.39
C GLU A 127 -18.53 26.40 29.84
N LYS A 128 -19.61 25.68 30.19
CA LYS A 128 -20.22 25.71 31.54
C LYS A 128 -19.55 24.76 32.54
N GLN A 129 -18.73 23.83 32.05
CA GLN A 129 -18.14 22.70 32.77
C GLN A 129 -16.79 22.36 32.12
N HIS A 130 -15.70 22.98 32.59
CA HIS A 130 -14.33 22.72 32.12
C HIS A 130 -13.81 21.29 32.41
N GLU A 131 -14.61 20.45 33.08
CA GLU A 131 -14.36 19.01 33.27
C GLU A 131 -14.50 18.23 31.96
N PRO A 132 -13.57 17.31 31.63
CA PRO A 132 -13.65 16.50 30.42
C PRO A 132 -14.78 15.45 30.51
N GLN A 133 -15.74 15.53 29.59
CA GLN A 133 -16.83 14.55 29.45
C GLN A 133 -16.45 13.49 28.42
N HIS A 134 -16.73 12.21 28.72
CA HIS A 134 -16.49 11.10 27.80
C HIS A 134 -17.80 10.53 27.26
N LYS A 135 -17.93 10.39 25.94
CA LYS A 135 -19.08 9.77 25.27
C LYS A 135 -18.61 8.69 24.30
N LYS A 136 -18.94 7.44 24.61
CA LYS A 136 -18.56 6.26 23.83
C LYS A 136 -19.55 5.97 22.70
N ASN A 137 -19.11 5.20 21.72
CA ASN A 137 -19.95 4.56 20.69
C ASN A 137 -20.80 5.53 19.83
N VAL A 138 -20.32 6.76 19.63
CA VAL A 138 -20.98 7.81 18.84
C VAL A 138 -20.93 7.48 17.35
N LEU A 139 -22.08 7.39 16.70
CA LEU A 139 -22.18 7.23 15.24
C LEU A 139 -21.74 8.52 14.54
N ILE A 140 -20.76 8.43 13.62
CA ILE A 140 -20.29 9.58 12.82
C ILE A 140 -20.52 9.43 11.31
N GLY A 141 -20.92 8.23 10.85
CA GLY A 141 -21.20 7.99 9.43
C GLY A 141 -21.29 6.50 9.11
N TYR A 142 -21.28 6.17 7.82
CA TYR A 142 -21.32 4.79 7.32
C TYR A 142 -20.20 4.56 6.30
N MET A 143 -19.52 3.43 6.41
CA MET A 143 -18.47 2.98 5.49
C MET A 143 -19.03 1.87 4.59
N PRO A 144 -19.01 2.00 3.25
CA PRO A 144 -19.28 0.88 2.34
C PRO A 144 -18.31 -0.27 2.62
N ILE A 145 -18.83 -1.50 2.77
CA ILE A 145 -18.03 -2.67 3.13
C ILE A 145 -17.76 -3.51 1.88
N MET A 146 -16.49 -3.90 1.69
CA MET A 146 -16.08 -4.78 0.60
C MET A 146 -16.56 -6.21 0.88
N LEU A 147 -17.14 -6.88 -0.11
CA LEU A 147 -17.59 -8.27 0.05
C LEU A 147 -16.41 -9.21 0.33
N ARG A 148 -16.61 -10.15 1.26
CA ARG A 148 -15.60 -11.08 1.84
C ARG A 148 -14.46 -10.43 2.64
N SER A 149 -14.51 -9.13 2.95
CA SER A 149 -13.63 -8.49 3.95
C SER A 149 -14.01 -8.83 5.40
N TYR A 150 -13.11 -8.60 6.37
CA TYR A 150 -13.28 -9.01 7.78
C TYR A 150 -14.55 -8.50 8.48
N THR A 151 -15.13 -7.38 8.05
CA THR A 151 -16.41 -6.88 8.59
C THR A 151 -17.64 -7.33 7.79
N CYS A 152 -17.45 -7.97 6.63
CA CYS A 152 -18.54 -8.51 5.82
C CYS A 152 -19.13 -9.78 6.45
N VAL A 153 -20.46 -9.92 6.44
CA VAL A 153 -21.19 -11.07 7.02
C VAL A 153 -20.81 -12.41 6.36
N LEU A 154 -20.32 -12.35 5.12
CA LEU A 154 -19.88 -13.51 4.33
C LEU A 154 -18.46 -14.01 4.68
N HIS A 155 -17.70 -13.28 5.49
CA HIS A 155 -16.32 -13.64 5.80
C HIS A 155 -16.25 -14.87 6.73
N GLY A 156 -15.48 -15.88 6.30
CA GLY A 156 -15.29 -17.12 7.07
C GLY A 156 -16.46 -18.10 7.06
N ARG A 157 -17.48 -17.86 6.21
CA ARG A 157 -18.65 -18.73 6.04
C ARG A 157 -18.33 -19.94 5.17
N ASP A 158 -18.97 -21.08 5.44
CA ASP A 158 -18.91 -22.25 4.58
C ASP A 158 -19.86 -22.15 3.36
N GLU A 159 -19.73 -23.08 2.41
CA GLU A 159 -20.51 -23.06 1.16
C GLU A 159 -22.03 -23.25 1.39
N ALA A 160 -22.41 -23.99 2.43
CA ALA A 160 -23.82 -24.22 2.80
C ALA A 160 -24.41 -23.02 3.56
N GLU A 161 -23.62 -22.34 4.39
CA GLU A 161 -23.99 -21.05 4.97
C GLU A 161 -24.19 -19.97 3.91
N LEU A 162 -23.27 -19.86 2.94
CA LEU A 162 -23.40 -18.91 1.83
C LEU A 162 -24.65 -19.18 0.99
N ALA A 163 -24.93 -20.45 0.68
CA ALA A 163 -26.16 -20.85 0.00
C ALA A 163 -27.42 -20.49 0.79
N ARG A 164 -27.44 -20.69 2.12
CA ARG A 164 -28.55 -20.26 3.01
C ARG A 164 -28.73 -18.75 3.07
N LEU A 165 -27.67 -17.97 2.83
CA LEU A 165 -27.69 -16.51 2.77
C LEU A 165 -28.07 -15.96 1.38
N GLY A 166 -28.27 -16.82 0.37
CA GLY A 166 -28.58 -16.40 -1.00
C GLY A 166 -27.39 -15.84 -1.78
N GLU A 167 -26.16 -16.22 -1.41
CA GLU A 167 -24.90 -15.78 -2.01
C GLU A 167 -24.14 -16.96 -2.64
N CYS A 168 -23.39 -16.70 -3.71
CA CYS A 168 -22.65 -17.75 -4.42
C CYS A 168 -21.35 -18.13 -3.69
N PRO A 169 -21.09 -19.42 -3.38
CA PRO A 169 -19.81 -19.87 -2.84
C PRO A 169 -18.61 -19.54 -3.73
N LEU A 170 -18.82 -19.52 -5.06
CA LEU A 170 -17.79 -19.27 -6.08
C LEU A 170 -17.57 -17.78 -6.41
N ASP A 171 -18.35 -16.85 -5.84
CA ASP A 171 -18.10 -15.41 -5.98
C ASP A 171 -16.73 -15.04 -5.36
N PRO A 172 -15.77 -14.43 -6.07
CA PRO A 172 -14.49 -14.03 -5.49
C PRO A 172 -14.61 -12.90 -4.43
N GLY A 173 -15.70 -12.12 -4.42
CA GLY A 173 -15.83 -10.92 -3.60
C GLY A 173 -14.90 -9.78 -4.04
N GLY A 174 -14.46 -8.93 -3.11
CA GLY A 174 -13.51 -7.85 -3.39
C GLY A 174 -14.10 -6.57 -4.01
N TYR A 175 -15.41 -6.53 -4.22
CA TYR A 175 -16.16 -5.36 -4.72
C TYR A 175 -17.11 -4.79 -3.65
N PHE A 176 -17.74 -3.66 -3.97
CA PHE A 176 -18.72 -2.98 -3.12
C PHE A 176 -20.10 -2.98 -3.78
N ILE A 177 -21.18 -3.04 -3.01
CA ILE A 177 -22.55 -2.78 -3.48
C ILE A 177 -22.92 -1.35 -3.08
N VAL A 178 -23.16 -0.48 -4.06
CA VAL A 178 -23.46 0.94 -3.86
C VAL A 178 -24.69 1.31 -4.69
N LYS A 179 -25.78 1.66 -4.00
CA LYS A 179 -27.12 1.88 -4.59
C LYS A 179 -27.54 0.71 -5.51
N GLY A 180 -27.65 -0.50 -4.96
CA GLY A 180 -27.97 -1.74 -5.70
C GLY A 180 -26.84 -2.28 -6.58
N THR A 181 -26.16 -1.39 -7.29
CA THR A 181 -25.13 -1.72 -8.29
C THR A 181 -23.79 -2.10 -7.68
N GLU A 182 -23.16 -3.13 -8.24
CA GLU A 182 -21.83 -3.60 -7.88
C GLU A 182 -20.74 -2.71 -8.48
N LYS A 183 -19.65 -2.47 -7.72
CA LYS A 183 -18.55 -1.56 -8.10
C LYS A 183 -17.20 -2.09 -7.62
N VAL A 184 -16.28 -2.25 -8.57
CA VAL A 184 -14.86 -2.59 -8.34
C VAL A 184 -14.04 -1.29 -8.34
N ILE A 185 -13.07 -1.17 -7.43
CA ILE A 185 -12.03 -0.12 -7.51
C ILE A 185 -10.88 -0.67 -8.34
N LEU A 186 -10.66 -0.12 -9.53
CA LEU A 186 -9.55 -0.53 -10.39
C LEU A 186 -8.19 -0.20 -9.74
N ILE A 187 -7.24 -1.14 -9.80
CA ILE A 187 -5.87 -0.91 -9.34
C ILE A 187 -5.20 0.13 -10.25
N GLN A 188 -4.66 1.19 -9.66
CA GLN A 188 -3.90 2.22 -10.39
C GLN A 188 -2.41 2.06 -10.12
N GLU A 189 -1.64 1.80 -11.18
CA GLU A 189 -0.18 1.89 -11.11
C GLU A 189 0.25 3.35 -10.92
N GLN A 190 1.25 3.59 -10.07
CA GLN A 190 1.84 4.91 -9.84
C GLN A 190 3.35 4.80 -9.73
N LEU A 191 4.07 5.76 -10.34
CA LEU A 191 5.52 5.86 -10.21
C LEU A 191 5.97 5.92 -8.74
N SER A 192 7.08 5.26 -8.44
CA SER A 192 7.68 5.21 -7.11
C SER A 192 8.00 6.62 -6.58
N LYS A 193 7.29 7.03 -5.52
CA LYS A 193 7.56 8.28 -4.77
C LYS A 193 8.86 8.14 -3.99
N ASN A 194 9.49 9.27 -3.67
CA ASN A 194 10.76 9.34 -2.91
C ASN A 194 11.94 8.59 -3.56
N ARG A 195 11.82 8.22 -4.86
CA ARG A 195 12.85 7.58 -5.68
C ARG A 195 13.43 8.60 -6.67
N ILE A 196 14.75 8.58 -6.87
CA ILE A 196 15.39 9.36 -7.94
C ILE A 196 15.22 8.58 -9.25
N ILE A 197 14.62 9.21 -10.26
CA ILE A 197 14.47 8.71 -11.62
C ILE A 197 15.39 9.53 -12.50
N ILE A 198 16.30 8.86 -13.23
CA ILE A 198 17.19 9.48 -14.22
C ILE A 198 16.62 9.18 -15.60
N ASP A 199 16.50 10.20 -16.43
CA ASP A 199 15.87 10.19 -17.74
C ASP A 199 16.64 11.10 -18.71
N THR A 200 16.36 11.00 -20.02
CA THR A 200 16.97 11.82 -21.06
C THR A 200 15.90 12.64 -21.79
N ASP A 201 16.03 13.97 -21.73
CA ASP A 201 15.19 14.91 -22.47
C ASP A 201 15.27 14.65 -23.99
N SER A 202 14.20 14.99 -24.71
CA SER A 202 14.13 15.17 -26.17
C SER A 202 15.34 15.87 -26.80
N LYS A 203 16.05 16.70 -26.03
CA LYS A 203 17.25 17.47 -26.41
C LYS A 203 18.57 16.77 -26.05
N GLY A 204 18.55 15.48 -25.71
CA GLY A 204 19.73 14.71 -25.29
C GLY A 204 20.29 15.11 -23.92
N ARG A 205 19.54 15.86 -23.11
CA ARG A 205 19.99 16.37 -21.80
C ARG A 205 19.61 15.38 -20.70
N VAL A 206 20.56 15.03 -19.85
CA VAL A 206 20.32 14.18 -18.68
C VAL A 206 19.52 14.98 -17.63
N ILE A 207 18.40 14.40 -17.20
CA ILE A 207 17.53 14.93 -16.16
C ILE A 207 17.44 13.90 -15.03
N ALA A 208 17.69 14.33 -13.79
CA ALA A 208 17.35 13.57 -12.60
C ALA A 208 16.12 14.21 -11.95
N SER A 209 15.05 13.45 -11.71
CA SER A 209 13.87 13.95 -11.01
C SER A 209 13.50 13.08 -9.83
N VAL A 210 12.94 13.70 -8.79
CA VAL A 210 12.36 13.02 -7.63
C VAL A 210 11.03 13.65 -7.30
N THR A 211 9.99 12.81 -7.22
CA THR A 211 8.68 13.22 -6.70
C THR A 211 8.65 12.84 -5.22
N SER A 212 8.92 13.83 -4.37
CA SER A 212 8.87 13.70 -2.92
C SER A 212 7.41 13.75 -2.44
N SER A 213 7.03 12.83 -1.57
CA SER A 213 5.70 12.78 -0.95
C SER A 213 5.85 12.50 0.55
N THR A 214 5.39 13.45 1.36
CA THR A 214 5.04 13.23 2.77
C THR A 214 3.53 12.95 2.88
N HIS A 215 2.98 12.95 4.09
CA HIS A 215 1.53 12.87 4.31
C HIS A 215 0.80 14.14 3.86
N GLU A 216 1.42 15.31 4.05
CA GLU A 216 0.83 16.63 3.80
C GLU A 216 1.18 17.18 2.40
N ILE A 217 2.45 17.04 1.99
CA ILE A 217 3.02 17.77 0.85
C ILE A 217 3.56 16.80 -0.19
N LYS A 218 3.23 17.08 -1.45
CA LYS A 218 3.83 16.46 -2.64
C LYS A 218 4.57 17.54 -3.43
N SER A 219 5.84 17.30 -3.72
CA SER A 219 6.69 18.22 -4.50
C SER A 219 7.49 17.43 -5.54
N LYS A 220 7.70 18.04 -6.71
CA LYS A 220 8.62 17.52 -7.72
C LYS A 220 9.86 18.38 -7.74
N THR A 221 11.01 17.76 -7.55
CA THR A 221 12.33 18.38 -7.73
C THR A 221 12.94 17.83 -9.00
N VAL A 222 13.42 18.71 -9.87
CA VAL A 222 14.07 18.33 -11.12
C VAL A 222 15.45 18.98 -11.18
N ILE A 223 16.47 18.16 -11.45
CA ILE A 223 17.85 18.56 -11.64
C ILE A 223 18.20 18.29 -13.10
N THR A 224 18.54 19.34 -13.84
CA THR A 224 18.90 19.27 -15.26
C THR A 224 20.37 19.66 -15.44
N MET A 225 21.11 18.89 -16.24
CA MET A 225 22.44 19.26 -16.68
C MET A 225 22.38 19.87 -18.09
N ASP A 226 22.90 21.08 -18.25
CA ASP A 226 22.93 21.80 -19.54
C ASP A 226 24.24 22.59 -19.65
N LYS A 227 25.03 22.36 -20.71
CA LYS A 227 26.35 22.98 -20.96
C LYS A 227 27.24 23.00 -19.71
N GLU A 228 27.46 21.80 -19.14
CA GLU A 228 28.24 21.52 -17.91
C GLU A 228 27.72 22.19 -16.62
N LYS A 229 26.59 22.92 -16.69
CA LYS A 229 26.00 23.60 -15.54
C LYS A 229 24.81 22.80 -15.03
N ILE A 230 24.76 22.64 -13.70
CA ILE A 230 23.65 22.00 -13.00
C ILE A 230 22.62 23.08 -12.65
N TYR A 231 21.36 22.79 -12.96
CA TYR A 231 20.19 23.62 -12.69
C TYR A 231 19.18 22.85 -11.85
N LEU A 232 18.62 23.50 -10.83
CA LEU A 232 17.59 23.00 -9.94
C LEU A 232 16.27 23.72 -10.23
N GLN A 233 15.27 22.96 -10.68
CA GLN A 233 13.88 23.42 -10.81
C GLN A 233 13.06 22.86 -9.64
N LEU A 234 12.35 23.75 -8.95
CA LEU A 234 11.41 23.44 -7.86
C LEU A 234 10.09 24.16 -8.16
N ASN A 235 8.97 23.57 -7.75
CA ASN A 235 7.63 24.16 -7.95
C ASN A 235 7.47 25.59 -7.36
N GLN A 236 8.32 25.98 -6.40
CA GLN A 236 8.30 27.30 -5.74
C GLN A 236 9.02 28.41 -6.54
N PHE A 237 9.82 28.07 -7.56
CA PHE A 237 10.62 29.05 -8.31
C PHE A 237 10.29 29.03 -9.81
N THR A 238 9.86 30.18 -10.33
CA THR A 238 9.53 30.37 -11.75
C THR A 238 10.74 30.23 -12.69
N LYS A 239 11.96 30.40 -12.17
CA LYS A 239 13.22 30.29 -12.92
C LYS A 239 14.11 29.21 -12.31
N PRO A 240 14.81 28.39 -13.12
CA PRO A 240 15.72 27.36 -12.61
C PRO A 240 16.92 28.00 -11.89
N LEU A 241 17.22 27.50 -10.69
CA LEU A 241 18.34 27.95 -9.88
C LEU A 241 19.63 27.26 -10.31
N HIS A 242 20.66 28.02 -10.67
CA HIS A 242 21.98 27.44 -10.99
C HIS A 242 22.70 27.02 -9.71
N LEU A 243 23.01 25.72 -9.58
CA LEU A 243 23.69 25.17 -8.40
C LEU A 243 25.20 25.41 -8.43
N ARG A 244 25.64 26.57 -7.96
CA ARG A 244 27.04 26.80 -7.56
C ARG A 244 27.31 26.18 -6.19
N ILE A 245 27.75 24.92 -6.20
CA ILE A 245 28.19 24.20 -5.00
C ILE A 245 29.46 24.88 -4.44
N LYS A 246 29.34 25.59 -3.31
CA LYS A 246 30.51 26.07 -2.55
C LYS A 246 31.13 24.88 -1.79
N CYS A 247 32.40 24.58 -2.04
CA CYS A 247 33.09 23.39 -1.55
C CYS A 247 33.05 23.20 -0.01
N GLY A 248 32.90 24.26 0.78
CA GLY A 248 32.86 24.19 2.25
C GLY A 248 31.73 23.34 2.84
N ILE A 249 30.65 23.07 2.09
CA ILE A 249 29.53 22.24 2.56
C ILE A 249 29.78 20.74 2.29
N PHE A 250 30.71 20.40 1.38
CA PHE A 250 30.91 19.03 0.91
C PHE A 250 31.63 18.11 1.91
N SER A 251 32.52 18.66 2.75
CA SER A 251 33.39 17.86 3.64
C SER A 251 32.69 17.30 4.87
N SER A 252 31.72 18.02 5.46
CA SER A 252 31.14 17.68 6.77
C SER A 252 29.95 16.71 6.69
N LEU A 253 29.13 16.81 5.64
CA LEU A 253 27.85 16.11 5.55
C LEU A 253 27.98 14.72 4.88
N ILE A 254 28.70 14.64 3.75
CA ILE A 254 28.84 13.40 2.95
C ILE A 254 29.66 12.34 3.71
N LEU A 255 30.71 12.75 4.43
CA LEU A 255 31.55 11.87 5.24
C LEU A 255 30.79 11.21 6.42
N ARG A 256 29.73 11.85 6.93
CA ARG A 256 28.83 11.25 7.92
C ARG A 256 27.86 10.25 7.29
N PHE A 257 27.42 10.49 6.06
CA PHE A 257 26.43 9.64 5.37
C PHE A 257 27.03 8.34 4.81
N PHE A 258 28.19 8.41 4.14
CA PHE A 258 28.79 7.24 3.46
C PHE A 258 29.42 6.21 4.41
N ARG A 259 29.63 6.53 5.69
CA ARG A 259 30.31 5.65 6.66
C ARG A 259 29.52 4.38 7.05
N ARG A 260 28.28 4.21 6.56
CA ARG A 260 27.35 3.11 6.94
C ARG A 260 27.10 2.02 5.88
N SER A 261 27.46 2.22 4.61
CA SER A 261 26.93 1.39 3.50
C SER A 261 28.01 0.77 2.60
N ARG A 262 28.69 -0.27 3.07
CA ARG A 262 29.76 -0.97 2.29
C ARG A 262 29.28 -1.61 0.98
N ILE A 263 28.03 -2.07 0.93
CA ILE A 263 27.50 -2.93 -0.17
C ILE A 263 27.38 -2.17 -1.49
N LEU A 264 26.93 -0.90 -1.45
CA LEU A 264 26.66 -0.09 -2.65
C LEU A 264 27.91 0.13 -3.53
N VAL A 265 29.10 0.12 -2.91
CA VAL A 265 30.38 0.38 -3.59
C VAL A 265 30.84 -0.81 -4.46
N GLN A 266 30.40 -2.04 -4.16
CA GLN A 266 30.84 -3.23 -4.91
C GLN A 266 30.04 -3.47 -6.19
N GLU A 267 28.72 -3.24 -6.19
CA GLU A 267 27.88 -3.51 -7.37
C GLU A 267 28.07 -2.46 -8.48
N ILE A 268 28.24 -1.18 -8.11
CA ILE A 268 28.61 -0.10 -9.06
C ILE A 268 29.92 -0.44 -9.80
N ARG A 269 30.84 -1.14 -9.12
CA ARG A 269 32.16 -1.52 -9.65
C ARG A 269 32.13 -2.62 -10.71
N ARG A 270 30.97 -3.24 -10.97
CA ARG A 270 30.84 -4.48 -11.77
C ARG A 270 30.07 -4.34 -13.09
N ARG A 271 29.37 -3.21 -13.33
CA ARG A 271 28.44 -3.06 -14.47
C ARG A 271 28.81 -2.00 -15.52
N VAL A 272 29.76 -1.10 -15.24
CA VAL A 272 30.07 0.02 -16.16
C VAL A 272 31.44 -0.22 -16.80
N GLY A 273 31.42 -0.48 -18.11
CA GLY A 273 32.61 -0.64 -18.95
C GLY A 273 33.38 0.68 -19.14
N GLN A 274 34.56 0.60 -19.76
CA GLN A 274 35.44 1.74 -19.92
C GLN A 274 34.95 2.71 -21.01
N ASN A 275 34.19 3.74 -20.62
CA ASN A 275 34.46 5.14 -21.01
C ASN A 275 33.62 6.15 -20.18
N GLN A 276 34.07 7.41 -20.18
CA GLN A 276 33.44 8.57 -19.50
C GLN A 276 33.23 8.44 -17.98
N PHE A 277 34.31 8.73 -17.25
CA PHE A 277 34.29 9.02 -15.81
C PHE A 277 34.29 10.57 -15.66
N TYR A 278 33.51 11.24 -14.81
CA TYR A 278 32.89 10.79 -13.56
C TYR A 278 31.85 11.84 -13.07
N VAL A 279 30.67 11.46 -12.56
CA VAL A 279 29.79 12.41 -11.84
C VAL A 279 30.27 12.62 -10.39
N MET A 280 31.14 13.62 -10.21
CA MET A 280 31.61 14.24 -8.94
C MET A 280 32.24 13.40 -7.82
N TYR A 281 32.10 12.06 -7.75
CA TYR A 281 32.81 11.23 -6.73
C TYR A 281 33.78 10.19 -7.31
N LEU A 282 33.95 10.21 -8.63
CA LEU A 282 34.86 9.31 -9.48
C LEU A 282 36.05 10.38 -9.71
N LEU A 283 35.75 11.67 -9.93
CA LEU A 283 36.64 12.79 -10.35
C LEU A 283 37.88 13.09 -9.47
N HIS A 284 38.15 12.29 -8.44
CA HIS A 284 39.34 12.42 -7.59
C HIS A 284 40.14 11.11 -7.40
N MET A 285 39.74 9.97 -8.00
CA MET A 285 40.30 8.65 -7.65
C MET A 285 40.96 7.84 -8.79
N CYS A 286 40.95 8.28 -10.05
CA CYS A 286 41.60 7.54 -11.15
C CYS A 286 42.47 8.44 -12.07
N ARG A 287 43.69 8.77 -11.62
CA ARG A 287 44.75 9.33 -12.47
C ARG A 287 45.66 8.21 -13.03
N LEU A 288 45.13 7.24 -13.78
CA LEU A 288 45.91 6.19 -14.47
C LEU A 288 45.16 5.50 -15.63
N ARG A 289 45.66 5.70 -16.87
CA ARG A 289 45.54 4.92 -18.13
C ARG A 289 44.17 4.41 -18.66
N MET A 290 43.78 4.98 -19.81
CA MET A 290 43.28 4.40 -21.10
C MET A 290 42.35 3.16 -21.13
N GLY A 291 41.30 3.19 -21.98
CA GLY A 291 40.47 2.01 -22.30
C GLY A 291 39.15 2.27 -23.06
N THR A 292 38.39 1.20 -23.32
CA THR A 292 37.32 1.10 -24.34
C THR A 292 36.25 0.03 -23.97
N SER A 293 35.01 0.00 -24.47
CA SER A 293 34.23 0.89 -25.37
C SER A 293 32.71 0.73 -25.08
N ASP A 294 31.88 1.46 -25.85
CA ASP A 294 30.51 1.14 -26.25
C ASP A 294 29.34 1.19 -25.23
N LYS A 295 28.13 0.99 -25.78
CA LYS A 295 26.83 1.52 -25.29
C LYS A 295 25.98 0.45 -24.61
N ASN A 296 25.19 0.82 -23.60
CA ASN A 296 23.74 0.51 -23.50
C ASN A 296 23.07 1.09 -22.24
N VAL A 297 21.74 1.18 -22.27
CA VAL A 297 20.88 1.74 -21.20
C VAL A 297 20.52 0.67 -20.16
N TYR A 298 20.47 1.04 -18.87
CA TYR A 298 20.00 0.15 -17.79
C TYR A 298 19.14 0.88 -16.77
N THR A 299 17.98 0.30 -16.46
CA THR A 299 17.14 0.66 -15.30
C THR A 299 17.65 -0.06 -14.06
N LEU A 300 17.81 0.66 -12.94
CA LEU A 300 18.12 0.06 -11.64
C LEU A 300 16.84 -0.12 -10.82
N ALA A 301 16.71 -1.30 -10.19
CA ALA A 301 15.67 -1.68 -9.23
C ALA A 301 15.93 -1.09 -7.83
#